data_AF-A0A256A2M9-F1
#
_entry.id   AF-A0A256A2M9-F1
#
_cell.length_a   1.000
_cell.length_b   1.000
_cell.length_c   1.000
_cell.angle_alpha   90.00
_cell.angle_beta   90.00
_cell.angle_gamma   90.00
#
_symmetry.space_group_name_H-M   'P 1'
#
loop_
_entity.id
_entity.type
_entity.pdbx_description
1 polymer ?
#
loop_
_entity_poly.entity_id
_entity_poly.type
_entity_poly.pdbx_seq_one_letter_code
_entity_poly.pdbx_strand_id
1 'polypeptide(L)'
;MSSAKLVNTFFPINQKSWTYRDGLNLYNDLYTAANRQNNVHDKIEYYKAAQKFLYKKIASEKLTWSNLGSLIAIGVSKQYSNHGSNWIQAAALTVFIVALPLYGLFLVSLDNIYVDLSAAGAHYFMSELLPFFWEFINPLHRIDFMKNSGISLGYWSALVDLVSRIFIGIGVFETVRSFRKYVRS
;
A
#
# COMPACT_ATOMS: atom_id res chain seq x y z
N MET A 1 24.05 -13.28 32.77
CA MET A 1 23.73 -14.08 31.57
C MET A 1 24.12 -13.28 30.34
N SER A 2 25.08 -13.76 29.56
CA SER A 2 25.61 -13.05 28.38
C SER A 2 24.55 -12.99 27.28
N SER A 3 24.07 -11.80 26.93
CA SER A 3 23.26 -11.62 25.72
C SER A 3 24.19 -11.75 24.53
N ALA A 4 24.16 -12.90 23.85
CA ALA A 4 24.86 -13.05 22.58
C ALA A 4 24.36 -11.97 21.61
N LYS A 5 25.21 -10.97 21.33
CA LYS A 5 24.96 -9.96 20.29
C LYS A 5 25.20 -10.63 18.95
N LEU A 6 24.15 -10.67 18.12
CA LEU A 6 24.23 -11.18 16.76
C LEU A 6 24.59 -10.00 15.87
N VAL A 7 25.89 -9.73 15.71
CA VAL A 7 26.40 -8.70 14.81
C VAL A 7 27.13 -9.40 13.67
N ASN A 8 26.67 -9.21 12.43
CA ASN A 8 27.27 -9.78 11.22
C ASN A 8 27.45 -11.32 11.24
N THR A 9 26.61 -12.04 11.97
CA THR A 9 26.66 -13.51 11.99
C THR A 9 25.96 -14.10 10.77
N PHE A 10 26.74 -14.74 9.89
CA PHE A 10 26.23 -15.56 8.80
C PHE A 10 25.86 -16.94 9.38
N PHE A 11 24.57 -17.23 9.51
CA PHE A 11 24.15 -18.56 9.95
C PHE A 11 24.36 -19.56 8.81
N PRO A 12 25.17 -20.61 9.00
CA PRO A 12 25.27 -21.67 8.01
C PRO A 12 23.91 -22.38 7.95
N ILE A 13 23.13 -22.06 6.91
CA ILE A 13 21.88 -22.75 6.62
C ILE A 13 22.28 -24.16 6.18
N ASN A 14 22.30 -25.11 7.12
CA ASN A 14 22.47 -26.51 6.79
C ASN A 14 21.22 -26.93 5.99
N GLN A 15 21.40 -27.11 4.67
CA GLN A 15 20.36 -27.20 3.65
C GLN A 15 19.58 -28.53 3.71
N LYS A 16 18.88 -28.81 4.81
CA LYS A 16 17.68 -29.66 4.70
C LYS A 16 16.58 -28.87 4.00
N SER A 17 15.66 -29.55 3.31
CA SER A 17 14.52 -28.91 2.65
C SER A 17 13.61 -28.26 3.70
N TRP A 18 13.83 -26.98 3.97
CA TRP A 18 12.99 -26.22 4.89
C TRP A 18 11.55 -26.21 4.37
N THR A 19 10.60 -26.50 5.25
CA THR A 19 9.19 -26.22 4.97
C THR A 19 8.93 -24.71 5.08
N TYR A 20 7.81 -24.24 4.51
CA TYR A 20 7.42 -22.83 4.67
C TYR A 20 7.19 -22.45 6.15
N ARG A 21 6.82 -23.43 6.98
CA ARG A 21 6.64 -23.26 8.42
C ARG A 21 7.97 -23.06 9.14
N ASP A 22 9.00 -23.81 8.77
CA ASP A 22 10.34 -23.70 9.39
C ASP A 22 10.95 -22.33 9.12
N GLY A 23 10.88 -21.87 7.87
CA GLY A 23 11.34 -20.54 7.49
C GLY A 23 10.59 -19.44 8.25
N LEU A 24 9.26 -19.54 8.35
CA LEU A 24 8.44 -18.56 9.09
C LEU A 24 8.86 -18.48 10.58
N ASN A 25 9.01 -19.64 11.23
CA ASN A 25 9.40 -19.69 12.64
C ASN A 25 10.78 -19.10 12.86
N LEU A 26 11.77 -19.49 12.05
CA LEU A 26 13.13 -18.97 12.17
C LEU A 26 13.19 -17.45 12.04
N TYR A 27 12.55 -16.88 11.02
CA TYR A 27 12.59 -15.43 10.82
C TYR A 27 11.83 -14.66 11.90
N ASN A 28 10.81 -15.25 12.53
CA ASN A 28 10.17 -14.68 13.71
C ASN A 28 11.10 -14.69 14.94
N ASP A 29 11.88 -15.76 15.13
CA ASP A 29 12.86 -15.85 16.21
C ASP A 29 13.98 -14.82 16.01
N LEU A 30 14.51 -14.71 14.78
CA LEU A 30 15.50 -13.71 14.41
C LEU A 30 14.97 -12.28 14.57
N TYR A 31 13.73 -12.02 14.16
CA TYR A 31 13.05 -10.74 14.40
C TYR A 31 12.99 -10.40 15.89
N THR A 32 12.63 -11.37 16.73
CA THR A 32 12.53 -11.19 18.18
C THR A 32 13.90 -10.91 18.79
N ALA A 33 14.94 -11.62 18.34
CA ALA A 33 16.32 -11.40 18.76
C ALA A 33 16.83 -10.01 18.35
N ALA A 34 16.63 -9.59 17.11
CA ALA A 34 17.01 -8.26 16.61
C ALA A 34 16.27 -7.14 17.36
N ASN A 35 14.99 -7.33 17.65
CA ASN A 35 14.20 -6.38 18.43
C ASN A 35 14.73 -6.22 19.86
N ARG A 36 15.18 -7.31 20.51
CA ARG A 36 15.82 -7.24 21.84
C ARG A 36 17.18 -6.53 21.81
N GLN A 37 17.84 -6.51 20.66
CA GLN A 37 19.15 -5.87 20.46
C GLN A 37 19.05 -4.42 19.94
N ASN A 38 17.84 -3.87 19.78
CA ASN A 38 17.59 -2.59 19.10
C ASN A 38 18.26 -2.49 17.72
N ASN A 39 18.43 -3.62 17.03
CA ASN A 39 18.95 -3.64 15.66
C ASN A 39 17.79 -3.44 14.68
N VAL A 40 17.50 -2.17 14.38
CA VAL A 40 16.36 -1.75 13.56
C VAL A 40 16.44 -2.29 12.13
N HIS A 41 17.62 -2.27 11.54
CA HIS A 41 17.85 -2.73 10.17
C HIS A 41 17.50 -4.21 10.03
N ASP A 42 18.11 -5.06 10.85
CA ASP A 42 17.91 -6.51 10.74
C ASP A 42 16.50 -6.92 11.17
N LYS A 43 15.91 -6.21 12.14
CA LYS A 43 14.49 -6.36 12.49
C LYS A 43 13.57 -6.14 11.27
N ILE A 44 13.84 -5.13 10.44
CA ILE A 44 13.03 -4.88 9.23
C ILE A 44 13.21 -6.01 8.21
N GLU A 45 14.45 -6.45 7.98
CA GLU A 45 14.76 -7.51 7.02
C GLU A 45 14.18 -8.87 7.44
N TYR A 46 14.33 -9.26 8.70
CA TYR A 46 13.74 -10.51 9.21
C TYR A 46 12.22 -10.49 9.16
N TYR A 47 11.59 -9.34 9.44
CA TYR A 47 10.14 -9.21 9.28
C TYR A 47 9.69 -9.43 7.82
N LYS A 48 10.37 -8.82 6.84
CA LYS A 48 10.06 -9.02 5.41
C LYS A 48 10.19 -10.49 5.02
N ALA A 49 11.26 -11.15 5.47
CA ALA A 49 11.50 -12.56 5.19
C ALA A 49 10.40 -13.44 5.81
N ALA A 50 10.02 -13.20 7.07
CA ALA A 50 8.91 -13.90 7.72
C ALA A 50 7.60 -13.74 6.92
N GLN A 51 7.25 -12.52 6.48
CA GLN A 51 6.04 -12.28 5.66
C GLN A 51 6.07 -13.04 4.33
N LYS A 52 7.23 -13.16 3.70
CA LYS A 52 7.40 -13.95 2.46
C LYS A 52 7.13 -15.45 2.69
N PHE A 53 7.61 -16.01 3.80
CA PHE A 53 7.34 -17.40 4.15
C PHE A 53 5.88 -17.61 4.57
N LEU A 54 5.29 -16.66 5.28
CA LEU A 54 3.86 -16.68 5.61
C LEU A 54 2.99 -16.70 4.36
N TYR A 55 3.28 -15.83 3.38
CA TYR A 55 2.58 -15.82 2.10
C TYR A 55 2.63 -17.19 1.42
N LYS A 56 3.83 -17.77 1.29
CA LYS A 56 4.01 -19.09 0.66
C LYS A 56 3.28 -20.20 1.41
N LYS A 57 3.29 -20.14 2.75
CA LYS A 57 2.56 -21.08 3.61
C LYS A 57 1.06 -21.02 3.32
N ILE A 58 0.45 -19.84 3.43
CA ILE A 58 -1.00 -19.67 3.21
C ILE A 58 -1.38 -20.02 1.76
N ALA A 59 -0.54 -19.65 0.78
CA ALA A 59 -0.76 -19.97 -0.63
C ALA A 59 -0.69 -21.48 -0.93
N SER A 60 0.02 -22.25 -0.11
CA SER A 60 0.11 -23.72 -0.22
C SER A 60 -1.04 -24.46 0.49
N GLU A 61 -1.80 -23.76 1.33
CA GLU A 61 -2.96 -24.31 2.03
C GLU A 61 -4.22 -24.24 1.16
N LYS A 62 -5.24 -25.03 1.50
CA LYS A 62 -6.52 -25.00 0.77
C LYS A 62 -7.13 -23.59 0.85
N LEU A 63 -7.62 -23.10 -0.29
CA LEU A 63 -8.19 -21.76 -0.39
C LEU A 63 -9.50 -21.68 0.41
N THR A 64 -9.49 -20.91 1.49
CA THR A 64 -10.66 -20.53 2.29
C THR A 64 -10.82 -19.02 2.25
N TRP A 65 -11.99 -18.49 2.59
CA TRP A 65 -12.23 -17.04 2.63
C TRP A 65 -11.26 -16.29 3.56
N SER A 66 -10.91 -16.89 4.71
CA SER A 66 -9.92 -16.32 5.65
C SER A 66 -8.50 -16.34 5.07
N ASN A 67 -8.13 -17.41 4.37
CA ASN A 67 -6.83 -17.52 3.70
C ASN A 67 -6.75 -16.53 2.53
N LEU A 68 -7.84 -16.33 1.79
CA LEU A 68 -7.91 -15.40 0.67
C LEU A 68 -7.76 -13.94 1.14
N GLY A 69 -8.46 -13.54 2.21
CA GLY A 69 -8.29 -12.22 2.82
C GLY A 69 -6.85 -11.98 3.31
N SER A 70 -6.25 -13.00 3.93
CA SER A 70 -4.85 -12.93 4.39
C SER A 70 -3.86 -12.83 3.22
N LEU A 71 -4.07 -13.58 2.13
CA LEU A 71 -3.26 -13.52 0.92
C LEU A 71 -3.35 -12.14 0.25
N ILE A 72 -4.56 -11.59 0.13
CA ILE A 72 -4.77 -10.25 -0.40
C ILE A 72 -4.05 -9.23 0.48
N ALA A 73 -4.22 -9.28 1.79
CA ALA A 73 -3.58 -8.33 2.70
C ALA A 73 -2.04 -8.38 2.61
N ILE A 74 -1.46 -9.58 2.61
CA ILE A 74 0.00 -9.76 2.49
C ILE A 74 0.49 -9.32 1.11
N GLY A 75 -0.26 -9.64 0.05
CA GLY A 75 0.03 -9.26 -1.33
C GLY A 75 -0.01 -7.73 -1.54
N VAL A 76 -1.07 -7.08 -1.06
CA VAL A 76 -1.22 -5.61 -1.11
C VAL A 76 -0.07 -4.94 -0.38
N SER A 77 0.25 -5.39 0.84
CA SER A 77 1.36 -4.80 1.61
C SER A 77 2.72 -5.03 0.94
N LYS A 78 2.92 -6.17 0.27
CA LYS A 78 4.12 -6.40 -0.55
C LYS A 78 4.21 -5.38 -1.69
N GLN A 79 3.11 -5.15 -2.40
CA GLN A 79 3.07 -4.27 -3.57
C GLN A 79 3.21 -2.79 -3.20
N TYR A 80 2.48 -2.32 -2.20
CA TYR A 80 2.44 -0.90 -1.82
C TYR A 80 3.71 -0.45 -1.09
N SER A 81 4.20 -1.23 -0.13
CA SER A 81 5.15 -0.74 0.86
C SER A 81 6.32 -1.68 1.12
N ASN A 82 6.44 -2.77 0.34
CA ASN A 82 7.38 -3.86 0.60
C ASN A 82 7.27 -4.33 2.07
N HIS A 83 6.05 -4.68 2.50
CA HIS A 83 5.71 -5.06 3.88
C HIS A 83 5.92 -3.95 4.92
N GLY A 84 5.48 -2.74 4.60
CA GLY A 84 5.49 -1.59 5.50
C GLY A 84 6.87 -1.00 5.73
N SER A 85 7.81 -1.20 4.80
CA SER A 85 9.21 -0.80 4.96
C SER A 85 9.63 0.38 4.09
N ASN A 86 8.82 0.80 3.12
CA ASN A 86 9.13 1.94 2.26
C ASN A 86 7.90 2.84 2.12
N TRP A 87 7.88 3.93 2.90
CA TRP A 87 6.76 4.87 2.91
C TRP A 87 6.72 5.74 1.66
N ILE A 88 7.87 6.08 1.06
CA ILE A 88 7.95 6.87 -0.18
C ILE A 88 7.33 6.07 -1.32
N GLN A 89 7.66 4.78 -1.41
CA GLN A 89 7.04 3.88 -2.39
C GLN A 89 5.53 3.79 -2.19
N ALA A 90 5.06 3.63 -0.95
CA ALA A 90 3.63 3.56 -0.66
C ALA A 90 2.89 4.85 -1.06
N ALA A 91 3.46 6.01 -0.72
CA ALA A 91 2.90 7.31 -1.09
C ALA A 91 2.90 7.51 -2.62
N ALA A 92 4.02 7.20 -3.30
CA ALA A 92 4.15 7.35 -4.74
C ALA A 92 3.18 6.43 -5.51
N LEU A 93 3.05 5.15 -5.09
CA LEU A 93 2.08 4.24 -5.69
C LEU A 93 0.65 4.71 -5.46
N THR A 94 0.33 5.20 -4.26
CA THR A 94 -1.01 5.73 -3.94
C THR A 94 -1.34 6.94 -4.81
N VAL A 95 -0.41 7.88 -5.00
CA VAL A 95 -0.66 9.10 -5.79
C VAL A 95 -0.67 8.81 -7.29
N PHE A 96 0.41 8.20 -7.82
CA PHE A 96 0.61 8.13 -9.27
C PHE A 96 -0.06 6.93 -9.93
N ILE A 97 -0.14 5.79 -9.24
CA ILE A 97 -0.66 4.55 -9.84
C ILE A 97 -2.13 4.31 -9.49
N VAL A 98 -2.59 4.84 -8.36
CA VAL A 98 -3.96 4.61 -7.86
C VAL A 98 -4.81 5.85 -8.01
N ALA A 99 -4.45 6.94 -7.31
CA ALA A 99 -5.28 8.14 -7.28
C ALA A 99 -5.37 8.82 -8.65
N LEU A 100 -4.26 8.96 -9.39
CA LEU A 100 -4.27 9.65 -10.68
C LEU A 100 -5.17 8.94 -11.73
N PRO A 101 -5.08 7.61 -11.96
CA PRO A 101 -5.99 6.95 -12.89
C PRO A 101 -7.45 6.95 -12.42
N LEU A 102 -7.69 6.79 -11.11
CA LEU A 102 -9.05 6.86 -10.55
C LEU A 102 -9.66 8.25 -10.64
N TYR A 103 -8.83 9.30 -10.49
CA TYR A 103 -9.25 10.66 -10.71
C TYR A 103 -9.63 10.91 -12.18
N GLY A 104 -8.81 10.41 -13.12
CA GLY A 104 -9.17 10.42 -14.54
C GLY A 104 -10.49 9.71 -14.82
N LEU A 105 -10.70 8.53 -14.23
CA LEU A 105 -11.97 7.80 -14.34
C LEU A 105 -13.15 8.58 -13.73
N PHE A 106 -12.93 9.26 -12.60
CA PHE A 106 -13.92 10.11 -11.97
C PHE A 106 -14.27 11.30 -12.87
N LEU A 107 -13.30 11.96 -13.50
CA LEU A 107 -13.57 13.06 -14.43
C LEU A 107 -14.42 12.62 -15.64
N VAL A 108 -14.14 11.43 -16.18
CA VAL A 108 -14.94 10.83 -17.28
C VAL A 108 -16.37 10.50 -16.84
N SER A 109 -16.62 10.37 -15.52
CA SER A 109 -17.96 10.09 -15.00
C SER A 109 -18.87 11.31 -14.85
N LEU A 110 -18.33 12.52 -15.00
CA LEU A 110 -19.06 13.78 -14.84
C LEU A 110 -19.88 14.08 -16.11
N ASP A 111 -21.06 14.68 -15.97
CA ASP A 111 -22.00 14.87 -17.09
C ASP A 111 -21.55 15.96 -18.09
N ASN A 112 -20.87 17.00 -17.60
CA ASN A 112 -20.53 18.18 -18.39
C ASN A 112 -19.03 18.26 -18.75
N ILE A 113 -18.28 17.18 -18.54
CA ILE A 113 -16.85 17.11 -18.84
C ILE A 113 -16.64 16.13 -19.99
N TYR A 114 -15.96 16.61 -21.04
CA TYR A 114 -15.61 15.81 -22.21
C TYR A 114 -14.09 15.77 -22.38
N VAL A 115 -13.59 14.68 -22.96
CA VAL A 115 -12.17 14.54 -23.26
C VAL A 115 -11.84 15.42 -24.46
N ASP A 116 -11.08 16.49 -24.22
CA ASP A 116 -10.49 17.33 -25.27
C ASP A 116 -8.96 17.22 -25.21
N LEU A 117 -8.37 16.69 -26.29
CA LEU A 117 -6.92 16.52 -26.45
C LEU A 117 -6.25 17.74 -27.11
N SER A 118 -7.00 18.83 -27.34
CA SER A 118 -6.45 20.08 -27.84
C SER A 118 -5.57 20.78 -26.79
N ALA A 119 -4.75 21.75 -27.23
CA ALA A 119 -3.98 22.59 -26.31
C ALA A 119 -4.89 23.40 -25.36
N ALA A 120 -6.09 23.77 -25.81
CA ALA A 120 -7.08 24.45 -24.99
C ALA A 120 -7.66 23.49 -23.92
N GLY A 121 -7.96 22.25 -24.30
CA GLY A 121 -8.38 21.20 -23.38
C GLY A 121 -7.32 20.88 -22.32
N ALA A 122 -6.05 20.81 -22.72
CA ALA A 122 -4.93 20.63 -21.80
C ALA A 122 -4.79 21.81 -20.82
N HIS A 123 -4.92 23.05 -21.30
CA HIS A 123 -4.92 24.23 -20.43
C HIS A 123 -6.08 24.20 -19.44
N TYR A 124 -7.29 23.89 -19.91
CA TYR A 124 -8.48 23.75 -19.06
C TYR A 124 -8.29 22.65 -18.00
N PHE A 125 -7.77 21.48 -18.38
CA PHE A 125 -7.46 20.42 -17.43
C PHE A 125 -6.47 20.89 -16.35
N MET A 126 -5.37 21.54 -16.73
CA MET A 126 -4.34 21.97 -15.80
C MET A 126 -4.79 23.09 -14.85
N SER A 127 -5.65 24.00 -15.34
CA SER A 127 -6.08 25.19 -14.58
C SER A 127 -7.36 24.97 -13.78
N GLU A 128 -8.35 24.27 -14.34
CA GLU A 128 -9.68 24.15 -13.77
C GLU A 128 -9.93 22.78 -13.12
N LEU A 129 -9.38 21.69 -13.67
CA LEU A 129 -9.65 20.33 -13.17
C LEU A 129 -8.56 19.84 -12.22
N LEU A 130 -7.28 20.04 -12.52
CA LEU A 130 -6.18 19.51 -11.73
C LEU A 130 -6.16 19.99 -10.26
N PRO A 131 -6.55 21.24 -9.91
CA PRO A 131 -6.58 21.67 -8.51
C PRO A 131 -7.45 20.79 -7.60
N PHE A 132 -8.52 20.20 -8.14
CA PHE A 132 -9.43 19.30 -7.43
C PHE A 132 -8.84 17.92 -7.14
N PHE A 133 -7.72 17.56 -7.76
CA PHE A 133 -7.05 16.27 -7.54
C PHE A 133 -6.66 16.06 -6.07
N TRP A 134 -6.16 17.10 -5.41
CA TRP A 134 -5.75 16.99 -4.00
C TRP A 134 -6.93 16.79 -3.06
N GLU A 135 -8.07 17.41 -3.36
CA GLU A 135 -9.30 17.21 -2.63
C GLU A 135 -9.87 15.80 -2.88
N PHE A 136 -9.79 15.31 -4.11
CA PHE A 136 -10.19 13.94 -4.45
C PHE A 136 -9.39 12.87 -3.67
N ILE A 137 -8.07 13.08 -3.50
CA ILE A 137 -7.22 12.18 -2.70
C ILE A 137 -7.69 12.12 -1.23
N ASN A 138 -8.28 13.18 -0.70
CA ASN A 138 -8.75 13.19 0.68
C ASN A 138 -9.96 12.24 0.82
N PRO A 139 -9.87 11.10 1.53
CA PRO A 139 -10.98 10.15 1.61
C PRO A 139 -12.23 10.71 2.31
N LEU A 140 -12.12 11.86 2.97
CA LEU A 140 -13.19 12.56 3.68
C LEU A 140 -13.83 13.70 2.86
N HIS A 141 -13.44 13.90 1.60
CA HIS A 141 -14.05 14.93 0.75
C HIS A 141 -15.55 14.68 0.54
N ARG A 142 -16.31 15.70 0.16
CA ARG A 142 -17.73 15.54 -0.22
C ARG A 142 -17.81 15.12 -1.68
N ILE A 143 -18.76 14.25 -2.03
CA ILE A 143 -18.93 13.82 -3.43
C ILE A 143 -19.14 15.00 -4.40
N ASP A 144 -19.75 16.09 -3.95
CA ASP A 144 -20.04 17.30 -4.71
C ASP A 144 -18.98 18.40 -4.53
N PHE A 145 -17.74 18.05 -4.21
CA PHE A 145 -16.63 19.00 -4.01
C PHE A 145 -16.37 19.96 -5.18
N MET A 146 -16.74 19.58 -6.41
CA MET A 146 -16.60 20.41 -7.61
C MET A 146 -17.83 21.26 -7.94
N LYS A 147 -18.88 21.26 -7.10
CA LYS A 147 -20.17 21.90 -7.41
C LYS A 147 -20.07 23.41 -7.64
N ASN A 148 -19.16 24.08 -6.93
CA ASN A 148 -18.96 25.53 -7.06
C ASN A 148 -18.37 25.92 -8.42
N SER A 149 -17.81 24.98 -9.18
CA SER A 149 -17.24 25.21 -10.52
C SER A 149 -18.24 24.99 -11.66
N GLY A 150 -19.53 24.78 -11.34
CA GLY A 150 -20.55 24.49 -12.36
C GLY A 150 -20.50 23.08 -12.92
N ILE A 151 -19.71 22.19 -12.30
CA ILE A 151 -19.54 20.80 -12.71
C ILE A 151 -20.62 19.95 -12.01
N SER A 152 -21.40 19.22 -12.79
CA SER A 152 -22.43 18.30 -12.29
C SER A 152 -21.94 16.86 -12.23
N LEU A 153 -22.40 16.14 -11.20
CA LEU A 153 -22.17 14.71 -11.05
C LEU A 153 -23.00 13.95 -12.08
N GLY A 154 -22.39 12.95 -12.72
CA GLY A 154 -23.10 12.02 -13.58
C GLY A 154 -23.61 10.79 -12.83
N TYR A 155 -24.35 9.95 -13.56
CA TYR A 155 -25.07 8.80 -12.99
C TYR A 155 -24.18 7.80 -12.23
N TRP A 156 -22.92 7.67 -12.63
CA TRP A 156 -21.98 6.70 -12.06
C TRP A 156 -20.83 7.35 -11.26
N SER A 157 -20.81 8.69 -11.13
CA SER A 157 -19.78 9.40 -10.37
C SER A 157 -19.72 8.97 -8.91
N ALA A 158 -20.87 8.71 -8.28
CA ALA A 158 -20.93 8.22 -6.91
C ALA A 158 -20.29 6.84 -6.72
N LEU A 159 -20.46 5.95 -7.70
CA LEU A 159 -19.85 4.63 -7.66
C LEU A 159 -18.33 4.73 -7.80
N VAL A 160 -17.85 5.55 -8.74
CA VAL A 160 -16.41 5.76 -8.96
C VAL A 160 -15.76 6.39 -7.73
N ASP A 161 -16.37 7.42 -7.15
CA ASP A 161 -15.89 8.05 -5.92
C ASP A 161 -15.76 7.04 -4.78
N LEU A 162 -16.82 6.26 -4.52
CA LEU A 162 -16.80 5.23 -3.47
C LEU A 162 -15.67 4.21 -3.68
N VAL A 163 -15.55 3.66 -4.90
CA VAL A 163 -14.49 2.72 -5.23
C VAL A 163 -13.11 3.36 -5.05
N SER A 164 -12.97 4.62 -5.47
CA SER A 164 -11.71 5.35 -5.38
C SER A 164 -11.28 5.57 -3.93
N ARG A 165 -12.21 5.92 -3.03
CA ARG A 165 -11.94 6.06 -1.60
C ARG A 165 -11.44 4.79 -0.96
N ILE A 166 -11.96 3.62 -1.36
CA ILE A 166 -11.49 2.33 -0.84
C ILE A 166 -10.02 2.12 -1.22
N PHE A 167 -9.67 2.29 -2.50
CA PHE A 167 -8.30 2.09 -2.98
C PHE A 167 -7.32 3.14 -2.42
N ILE A 168 -7.70 4.41 -2.44
CA ILE A 168 -6.87 5.50 -1.89
C ILE A 168 -6.72 5.31 -0.37
N GLY A 169 -7.78 4.93 0.34
CA GLY A 169 -7.74 4.65 1.77
C GLY A 169 -6.77 3.53 2.14
N ILE A 170 -6.72 2.44 1.35
CA ILE A 170 -5.72 1.38 1.51
C ILE A 170 -4.29 1.94 1.34
N GLY A 171 -4.07 2.77 0.33
CA GLY A 171 -2.77 3.40 0.09
C GLY A 171 -2.32 4.34 1.21
N VAL A 172 -3.24 5.17 1.71
CA VAL A 172 -3.00 6.04 2.88
C VAL A 172 -2.67 5.21 4.12
N PHE A 173 -3.43 4.14 4.38
CA PHE A 173 -3.16 3.22 5.49
C PHE A 173 -1.75 2.60 5.40
N GLU A 174 -1.35 2.08 4.24
CA GLU A 174 -0.01 1.50 4.05
C GLU A 174 1.10 2.56 4.18
N THR A 175 0.85 3.80 3.78
CA THR A 175 1.78 4.92 3.95
C THR A 175 1.99 5.23 5.44
N VAL A 176 0.90 5.40 6.21
CA VAL A 176 0.95 5.65 7.66
C VAL A 176 1.61 4.49 8.40
N ARG A 177 1.26 3.25 8.05
CA ARG A 177 1.84 2.04 8.63
C ARG A 177 3.35 1.99 8.42
N SER A 178 3.81 2.33 7.20
CA SER A 178 5.23 2.37 6.86
C SER A 178 5.97 3.47 7.62
N PHE A 179 5.37 4.67 7.69
CA PHE A 179 5.95 5.81 8.41
C PHE A 179 6.13 5.52 9.91
N ARG A 180 5.11 4.92 10.54
CA ARG A 180 5.16 4.52 11.97
C ARG A 180 6.28 3.53 12.30
N LYS A 181 6.77 2.76 11.33
CA LYS A 181 7.86 1.81 11.55
C LYS A 181 9.18 2.53 11.86
N TYR A 182 9.42 3.69 11.26
CA TYR A 182 10.61 4.50 11.49
C TYR A 182 10.59 5.26 12.81
N VAL A 183 9.41 5.59 13.35
CA VAL A 183 9.27 6.29 14.64
C VAL A 183 9.47 5.34 15.84
N ARG A 184 9.21 4.05 15.68
CA ARG A 184 9.44 3.02 16.73
C ARG A 184 10.86 2.44 16.71
N SER A 185 11.78 3.14 16.05
CA SER A 185 13.19 2.77 15.86
C SER A 185 14.06 3.56 16.82
#